data_AF-C4KI11-F1
#
_entry.id   AF-C4KI11-F1
#
_cell.length_a   1.000
_cell.length_b   1.000
_cell.length_c   1.000
_cell.angle_alpha   90.00
_cell.angle_beta   90.00
_cell.angle_gamma   90.00
#
_symmetry.space_group_name_H-M   'P 1'
#
loop_
_entity.id
_entity.type
_entity.pdbx_description
1 polymer ?
#
loop_
_entity_poly.entity_id
_entity_poly.type
_entity_poly.pdbx_seq_one_letter_code
_entity_poly.pdbx_strand_id
1 'polypeptide(L)'
;MKTGKYLVMLVMRAKESEGVEFRDKENLFESLVLVGLPYPNVSDDMVKKRIERLSKITGRSKDLIIHDLTAIVIKQTIGRAFRDPNDYVKVYLCDSRYKEYFSDLGLTEKEIKLFV
;
A
#
# COMPACT_ATOMS: atom_id res chain seq x y z
N MET A 1 -2.13 -23.04 6.97
CA MET A 1 -1.98 -22.59 5.56
C MET A 1 -0.70 -23.12 4.88
N LYS A 2 -0.10 -24.24 5.33
CA LYS A 2 1.14 -24.76 4.71
C LYS A 2 0.92 -25.80 3.60
N THR A 3 -0.33 -26.21 3.38
CA THR A 3 -0.70 -27.25 2.40
C THR A 3 -1.81 -26.72 1.51
N GLY A 4 -1.44 -26.23 0.31
CA GLY A 4 -2.37 -25.72 -0.71
C GLY A 4 -2.09 -24.28 -1.15
N LYS A 5 -2.70 -23.87 -2.26
CA LYS A 5 -2.70 -22.50 -2.76
C LYS A 5 -4.01 -21.83 -2.32
N TYR A 6 -3.88 -20.66 -1.69
CA TYR A 6 -5.02 -19.92 -1.14
C TYR A 6 -4.97 -18.47 -1.61
N LEU A 7 -6.14 -17.88 -1.86
CA LEU A 7 -6.28 -16.43 -1.98
C LEU A 7 -6.60 -15.88 -0.60
N VAL A 8 -5.66 -15.14 -0.02
CA VAL A 8 -5.84 -14.55 1.31
C VAL A 8 -6.30 -13.11 1.13
N MET A 9 -7.52 -12.82 1.58
CA MET A 9 -8.10 -11.49 1.45
C MET A 9 -8.00 -10.74 2.77
N LEU A 10 -7.33 -9.59 2.72
CA LEU A 10 -7.16 -8.67 3.85
C LEU A 10 -7.60 -7.26 3.45
N VAL A 11 -7.94 -6.44 4.44
CA VAL A 11 -8.36 -5.05 4.24
C VAL A 11 -7.23 -4.12 4.69
N MET A 12 -6.79 -3.22 3.81
CA MET A 12 -5.81 -2.19 4.18
C MET A 12 -6.39 -1.30 5.29
N ARG A 13 -5.56 -0.89 6.25
CA ARG A 13 -5.94 -0.06 7.41
C ARG A 13 -6.89 -0.73 8.42
N ALA A 14 -7.15 -2.04 8.27
CA ALA A 14 -7.85 -2.81 9.30
C ALA A 14 -6.86 -3.34 10.34
N LYS A 15 -7.30 -3.41 11.60
CA LYS A 15 -6.50 -3.91 12.75
C LYS A 15 -5.87 -5.29 12.49
N GLU A 16 -6.58 -6.16 11.77
CA GLU A 16 -6.11 -7.50 11.42
C GLU A 16 -5.08 -7.51 10.26
N SER A 17 -5.01 -6.46 9.44
CA SER A 17 -3.92 -6.31 8.48
C SER A 17 -2.61 -5.90 9.14
N GLU A 18 -2.64 -5.48 10.40
CA GLU A 18 -1.47 -4.97 11.10
C GLU A 18 -0.62 -6.04 11.81
N GLY A 19 -1.23 -7.17 12.22
CA GLY A 19 -0.56 -8.21 13.02
C GLY A 19 -0.27 -9.52 12.29
N VAL A 20 -0.78 -9.73 11.07
CA VAL A 20 -0.59 -11.01 10.36
C VAL A 20 0.75 -11.03 9.64
N GLU A 21 1.61 -11.95 10.05
CA GLU A 21 2.88 -12.24 9.39
C GLU A 21 2.75 -13.52 8.55
N PHE A 22 2.85 -13.38 7.23
CA PHE A 22 2.88 -14.53 6.32
C PHE A 22 4.32 -15.02 6.13
N ARG A 23 4.98 -15.36 7.23
CA ARG A 23 6.36 -15.81 7.23
C ARG A 23 6.58 -16.93 8.24
N ASP A 24 7.46 -17.85 7.87
CA ASP A 24 8.10 -18.78 8.82
C ASP A 24 9.62 -18.57 8.72
N LYS A 25 10.34 -19.40 7.97
CA LYS A 25 11.74 -19.14 7.59
C LYS A 25 11.85 -18.30 6.31
N GLU A 26 10.93 -18.51 5.38
CA GLU A 26 10.79 -17.82 4.10
C GLU A 26 9.39 -17.21 3.98
N ASN A 27 9.19 -16.33 2.99
CA ASN A 27 7.87 -15.79 2.66
C ASN A 27 6.90 -16.91 2.26
N LEU A 28 5.71 -16.91 2.86
CA LEU A 28 4.70 -17.95 2.62
C LEU A 28 3.85 -17.67 1.37
N PHE A 29 4.15 -16.62 0.60
CA PHE A 29 3.38 -16.19 -0.56
C PHE A 29 4.27 -15.67 -1.68
N GLU A 30 3.87 -15.93 -2.92
CA GLU A 30 4.59 -15.53 -4.14
C GLU A 30 4.25 -14.10 -4.57
N SER A 31 3.01 -13.66 -4.30
CA SER A 31 2.48 -12.40 -4.82
C SER A 31 1.63 -11.64 -3.82
N LEU A 32 1.75 -10.33 -3.87
CA LEU A 32 0.91 -9.37 -3.16
C LEU A 32 0.09 -8.60 -4.19
N VAL A 33 -1.22 -8.58 -4.02
CA VAL A 33 -2.13 -7.84 -4.91
C VAL A 33 -2.80 -6.72 -4.13
N LEU A 34 -2.55 -5.48 -4.54
CA LEU A 34 -3.23 -4.30 -4.02
C LEU A 34 -4.42 -4.01 -4.92
N VAL A 35 -5.62 -4.39 -4.46
CA VAL A 35 -6.88 -4.20 -5.19
C VAL A 35 -7.47 -2.83 -4.82
N GLY A 36 -7.34 -1.87 -5.74
CA GLY A 36 -7.73 -0.48 -5.52
C GLY A 36 -6.68 0.33 -4.75
N LEU A 37 -6.79 1.65 -4.87
CA LEU A 37 -5.95 2.60 -4.14
C LEU A 37 -6.51 2.84 -2.71
N PRO A 38 -5.69 2.78 -1.64
CA PRO A 38 -6.12 3.05 -0.26
C PRO A 38 -6.33 4.55 0.04
N TYR A 39 -7.10 5.21 -0.82
CA TYR A 39 -7.39 6.63 -0.73
C TYR A 39 -8.15 6.97 0.56
N PRO A 40 -7.79 8.03 1.30
CA PRO A 40 -8.51 8.46 2.47
C PRO A 40 -9.98 8.75 2.17
N ASN A 41 -10.88 8.40 3.09
CA ASN A 41 -12.28 8.77 2.95
C ASN A 41 -12.47 10.27 3.19
N VAL A 42 -12.33 11.08 2.13
CA VAL A 42 -12.45 12.54 2.18
C VAL A 42 -13.89 13.02 2.40
N SER A 43 -14.89 12.13 2.42
CA SER A 43 -16.25 12.51 2.82
C SER A 43 -16.43 12.53 4.34
N ASP A 44 -15.58 11.83 5.08
CA ASP A 44 -15.60 11.76 6.54
C ASP A 44 -15.03 13.03 7.18
N ASP A 45 -15.78 13.64 8.10
CA ASP A 45 -15.41 14.92 8.68
C ASP A 45 -14.19 14.85 9.62
N MET A 46 -13.95 13.71 10.26
CA MET A 46 -12.75 13.50 11.08
C MET A 46 -11.50 13.40 10.19
N VAL A 47 -11.60 12.69 9.07
CA VAL A 47 -10.53 12.60 8.06
C VAL A 47 -10.26 13.98 7.44
N LYS A 48 -11.30 14.73 7.06
CA LYS A 48 -11.16 16.11 6.56
C LYS A 48 -10.43 16.99 7.56
N LYS A 49 -10.87 17.02 8.82
CA LYS A 49 -10.22 17.82 9.88
C LYS A 49 -8.75 17.43 10.07
N ARG A 50 -8.42 16.15 9.99
CA ARG A 50 -7.02 15.67 10.05
C ARG A 50 -6.20 16.21 8.88
N ILE A 51 -6.72 16.13 7.65
CA ILE A 51 -6.05 16.67 6.44
C ILE A 51 -5.84 18.17 6.58
N GLU A 52 -6.85 18.91 7.02
CA GLU A 52 -6.76 20.36 7.22
C GLU A 52 -5.74 20.75 8.27
N ARG A 53 -5.71 20.04 9.40
CA ARG A 53 -4.72 20.25 10.45
C ARG A 53 -3.30 20.02 9.92
N LEU A 54 -3.06 18.93 9.21
CA LEU A 54 -1.75 18.61 8.65
C LEU A 54 -1.32 19.61 7.57
N SER A 55 -2.26 20.05 6.73
CA SER A 55 -2.02 21.09 5.74
C SER A 55 -1.60 22.42 6.40
N LYS A 56 -2.29 22.84 7.47
CA LYS A 56 -1.92 24.03 8.26
C LYS A 56 -0.55 23.91 8.94
N ILE A 57 -0.24 22.76 9.51
CA ILE A 57 1.04 22.54 10.22
C ILE A 57 2.22 22.51 9.26
N THR A 58 2.07 21.87 8.10
CA THR A 58 3.16 21.67 7.14
C THR A 58 3.26 22.77 6.09
N GLY A 59 2.25 23.62 5.96
CA GLY A 59 2.15 24.63 4.88
C GLY A 59 1.91 24.03 3.48
N ARG A 60 1.64 22.72 3.38
CA ARG A 60 1.44 22.01 2.10
C ARG A 60 -0.04 21.95 1.73
N SER A 61 -0.32 21.81 0.43
CA SER A 61 -1.69 21.68 -0.08
C SER A 61 -2.38 20.43 0.47
N LYS A 62 -3.72 20.46 0.57
CA LYS A 62 -4.51 19.30 1.03
C LYS A 62 -4.27 18.08 0.15
N ASP A 63 -4.09 18.27 -1.15
CA ASP A 63 -3.83 17.19 -2.11
C ASP A 63 -2.50 16.48 -1.83
N LEU A 64 -1.43 17.23 -1.52
CA LEU A 64 -0.15 16.64 -1.12
C LEU A 64 -0.27 15.86 0.19
N ILE A 65 -1.06 16.36 1.15
CA ILE A 65 -1.33 15.62 2.40
C ILE A 65 -2.08 14.31 2.11
N ILE A 66 -3.05 14.34 1.20
CA ILE A 66 -3.81 13.14 0.82
C ILE A 66 -2.90 12.13 0.11
N HIS A 67 -2.06 12.60 -0.80
CA HIS A 67 -1.06 11.79 -1.49
C HIS A 67 -0.10 11.13 -0.49
N ASP A 68 0.49 11.90 0.43
CA ASP A 68 1.35 11.38 1.50
C ASP A 68 0.65 10.30 2.34
N LEU A 69 -0.58 10.55 2.79
CA LEU A 69 -1.35 9.59 3.60
C LEU A 69 -1.60 8.29 2.83
N THR A 70 -1.86 8.39 1.53
CA THR A 70 -2.07 7.23 0.66
C THR A 70 -0.76 6.47 0.44
N ALA A 71 0.33 7.19 0.14
CA ALA A 71 1.67 6.64 -0.07
C ALA A 71 2.18 5.88 1.17
N ILE A 72 1.93 6.41 2.38
CA ILE A 72 2.26 5.75 3.64
C ILE A 72 1.58 4.38 3.73
N VAL A 73 0.28 4.29 3.45
CA VAL A 73 -0.47 3.02 3.53
C VAL A 73 0.03 2.01 2.49
N ILE A 74 0.31 2.48 1.27
CA ILE A 74 0.88 1.63 0.20
C ILE A 74 2.23 1.07 0.64
N LYS A 75 3.16 1.94 1.08
CA LYS A 75 4.50 1.54 1.54
C LYS A 75 4.45 0.58 2.72
N GLN A 76 3.57 0.82 3.68
CA GLN A 76 3.37 -0.08 4.82
C GLN A 76 2.81 -1.44 4.38
N THR A 77 1.90 -1.46 3.41
CA THR A 77 1.32 -2.71 2.89
C THR A 77 2.37 -3.52 2.13
N ILE A 78 3.16 -2.86 1.27
CA ILE A 78 4.25 -3.48 0.52
C ILE A 78 5.37 -3.94 1.46
N GLY A 79 5.75 -3.15 2.46
CA GLY A 79 6.76 -3.50 3.45
C GLY A 79 6.39 -4.70 4.32
N ARG A 80 5.12 -5.11 4.35
CA ARG A 80 4.73 -6.39 4.97
C ARG A 80 5.20 -7.60 4.17
N ALA A 81 5.42 -7.44 2.87
CA ALA A 81 5.89 -8.48 1.98
C ALA A 81 7.41 -8.58 1.87
N PHE A 82 8.13 -7.47 2.04
CA PHE A 82 9.58 -7.43 1.94
C PHE A 82 10.17 -7.10 3.31
N ARG A 83 10.76 -8.09 3.98
CA ARG A 83 11.40 -7.91 5.30
C ARG A 83 12.86 -8.36 5.31
N ASP A 84 13.25 -9.15 4.32
CA ASP A 84 14.63 -9.51 4.02
C ASP A 84 15.03 -8.92 2.65
N PRO A 85 16.26 -8.39 2.47
CA PRO A 85 16.74 -7.95 1.15
C PRO A 85 16.73 -9.04 0.07
N ASN A 86 16.71 -10.31 0.46
CA ASN A 86 16.65 -11.45 -0.45
C ASN A 86 15.20 -11.89 -0.76
N ASP A 87 14.18 -11.25 -0.16
CA ASP A 87 12.78 -11.57 -0.44
C ASP A 87 12.42 -11.16 -1.88
N TYR A 88 11.91 -12.10 -2.66
CA TYR A 88 11.35 -11.83 -3.98
C TYR A 88 9.83 -12.03 -3.99
N VAL A 89 9.08 -10.94 -4.15
CA VAL A 89 7.61 -10.96 -4.19
C VAL A 89 7.12 -10.20 -5.40
N LYS A 90 6.17 -10.78 -6.14
CA LYS A 90 5.48 -10.08 -7.24
C LYS A 90 4.41 -9.15 -6.66
N VAL A 91 4.54 -7.84 -6.86
CA VAL A 91 3.54 -6.86 -6.43
C VAL A 91 2.67 -6.45 -7.62
N TYR A 92 1.37 -6.62 -7.47
CA TYR A 92 0.37 -6.18 -8.46
C TYR A 92 -0.36 -4.95 -7.92
N LEU A 93 -0.28 -3.84 -8.66
CA LEU A 93 -0.91 -2.57 -8.34
C LEU A 93 -2.17 -2.40 -9.21
N CYS A 94 -3.31 -2.91 -8.75
CA CYS A 94 -4.54 -3.02 -9.53
C CYS A 94 -5.45 -1.79 -9.39
N ASP A 95 -4.91 -0.61 -9.71
CA ASP A 95 -5.64 0.66 -9.82
C ASP A 95 -4.89 1.60 -10.77
N SER A 96 -5.58 2.24 -11.71
CA SER A 96 -4.93 3.13 -12.69
C SER A 96 -4.23 4.33 -12.04
N ARG A 97 -4.68 4.73 -10.84
CA ARG A 97 -4.13 5.86 -10.09
C ARG A 97 -2.77 5.58 -9.45
N TYR A 98 -2.30 4.32 -9.43
CA TYR A 98 -0.96 4.00 -8.92
C TYR A 98 0.17 4.70 -9.69
N LYS A 99 -0.10 5.18 -10.91
CA LYS A 99 0.84 6.00 -11.68
C LYS A 99 1.35 7.21 -10.91
N GLU A 100 0.52 7.80 -10.06
CA GLU A 100 0.87 8.97 -9.22
C GLU A 100 1.81 8.62 -8.06
N TYR A 101 2.05 7.32 -7.81
CA TYR A 101 2.82 6.81 -6.66
C TYR A 101 4.07 6.02 -7.06
N PHE A 102 4.35 5.85 -8.36
CA PHE A 102 5.53 5.07 -8.80
C PHE A 102 6.84 5.69 -8.31
N SER A 103 6.95 7.02 -8.37
CA SER A 103 8.10 7.75 -7.82
C SER A 103 8.26 7.51 -6.32
N ASP A 104 7.17 7.48 -5.57
CA ASP A 104 7.21 7.24 -4.12
C ASP A 104 7.71 5.85 -3.77
N LEU A 105 7.44 4.88 -4.64
CA LEU A 105 7.90 3.50 -4.51
C LEU A 105 9.32 3.28 -5.06
N GLY A 106 9.96 4.32 -5.59
CA GLY A 106 11.27 4.23 -6.23
C GLY A 106 11.26 3.42 -7.53
N LEU A 107 10.10 3.29 -8.17
CA LEU A 107 9.92 2.53 -9.40
C LEU A 107 10.01 3.47 -10.61
N THR A 108 10.71 3.04 -11.65
CA THR A 108 10.65 3.68 -12.95
C THR A 108 9.60 3.01 -13.84
N GLU A 109 8.96 3.76 -14.74
CA GLU A 109 7.95 3.20 -15.65
C GLU A 109 8.47 2.04 -16.51
N LYS A 110 9.79 1.98 -16.75
CA LYS A 110 10.44 0.91 -17.52
C LYS A 110 10.45 -0.43 -16.80
N GLU A 111 10.39 -0.41 -15.47
CA GLU A 111 10.37 -1.62 -14.64
C GLU A 111 8.96 -2.19 -14.47
N ILE A 112 7.93 -1.41 -14.86
CA ILE A 112 6.53 -1.72 -14.64
C ILE A 112 6.00 -2.53 -15.82
N LYS A 113 5.57 -3.75 -15.52
CA LYS A 113 4.88 -4.60 -16.49
C LYS A 113 3.39 -4.28 -16.47
N LEU A 114 2.81 -4.04 -17.65
CA LEU A 114 1.37 -3.89 -17.79
C LEU A 114 0.68 -5.24 -17.58
N PHE A 115 -0.40 -5.21 -16.81
CA PHE A 115 -1.29 -6.34 -16.58
C PHE A 115 -2.70 -5.85 -16.90
N VAL A 116 -3.32 -6.46 -17.91
CA VAL A 116 -4.65 -6.10 -18.45
C VAL A 116 -5.57 -7.29 -18.38
#